data_AF-A0A956RC03-F1
#
_entry.id   AF-A0A956RC03-F1
#
_cell.length_a   1.000
_cell.length_b   1.000
_cell.length_c   1.000
_cell.angle_alpha   90.00
_cell.angle_beta   90.00
_cell.angle_gamma   90.00
#
_symmetry.space_group_name_H-M   'P 1'
#
loop_
_entity.id
_entity.type
_entity.pdbx_description
1 polymer ?
#
loop_
_entity_poly.entity_id
_entity_poly.type
_entity_poly.pdbx_seq_one_letter_code
_entity_poly.pdbx_strand_id
1 'polypeptide(L)'
;MGPAPEPPKRPWRPSRVALLAGTALAALGLAADVIGVSSRPGIGGLQLGVLALGAAVALWGALERRPRAQRGLSRIFLLVGSVYLALWLVELLMAYPLNPRVNFKSHILSLQGMYEVGERVSYRHVAGYTGTFDDGVVMMPIQINHRGDRDDEPRDDHPSRARLMLVGDSFTFGQGLEDAQRIDRRIEHRSGGQVDAYDLGVMGYGSRDSLLRLRESAWWRGRSIYYLFFTNDLELSNTHPDHYTVHDGFVVPRLRADGQAYTPQALTQLLAS
;
A
#
# COMPACT_ATOMS: atom_id res chain seq x y z
N MET A 1 57.62 -47.91 34.26
CA MET A 1 56.42 -47.04 34.36
C MET A 1 55.70 -47.13 33.03
N GLY A 2 54.55 -47.81 32.98
CA GLY A 2 53.71 -47.83 31.77
C GLY A 2 52.99 -46.49 31.60
N PRO A 3 52.71 -46.06 30.35
CA PRO A 3 51.97 -44.82 30.10
C PRO A 3 50.60 -44.90 30.78
N ALA A 4 50.22 -43.83 31.47
CA ALA A 4 48.91 -43.73 32.08
C ALA A 4 47.82 -43.90 31.00
N PRO A 5 46.75 -44.67 31.27
CA PRO A 5 45.68 -44.88 30.31
C PRO A 5 45.07 -43.54 29.90
N GLU A 6 44.87 -43.32 28.59
CA GLU A 6 44.22 -42.11 28.10
C GLU A 6 42.82 -41.97 28.72
N PRO A 7 42.47 -40.78 29.24
CA PRO A 7 41.15 -40.55 29.78
C PRO A 7 40.09 -40.72 28.69
N PRO A 8 38.95 -41.37 28.98
CA PRO A 8 37.90 -41.58 27.99
C PRO A 8 37.39 -40.23 27.48
N LYS A 9 37.40 -40.06 26.15
CA LYS A 9 36.87 -38.86 25.48
C LYS A 9 35.39 -38.72 25.88
N ARG A 10 35.07 -37.69 26.67
CA ARG A 10 33.67 -37.39 27.02
C ARG A 10 32.91 -37.09 25.73
N PRO A 11 31.82 -37.83 25.42
CA PRO A 11 31.02 -37.54 24.24
C PRO A 11 30.49 -36.11 24.34
N TRP A 12 30.51 -35.42 23.20
CA TRP A 12 29.99 -34.06 23.10
C TRP A 12 28.52 -34.05 23.54
N ARG A 13 28.20 -33.17 24.50
CA ARG A 13 26.83 -33.06 24.99
C ARG A 13 25.99 -32.28 23.96
N PRO A 14 24.86 -32.84 23.48
CA PRO A 14 24.01 -32.19 22.48
C PRO A 14 23.58 -30.77 22.87
N SER A 15 23.44 -30.45 24.16
CA SER A 15 23.19 -29.09 24.69
C SER A 15 24.18 -28.04 24.20
N ARG A 16 25.47 -28.40 24.18
CA ARG A 16 26.54 -27.46 23.79
C ARG A 16 26.49 -27.18 22.30
N VAL A 17 26.17 -28.20 21.51
CA VAL A 17 26.00 -28.06 20.05
C VAL A 17 24.80 -27.16 19.75
N ALA A 18 23.65 -27.39 20.40
CA ALA A 18 22.46 -26.55 20.24
C ALA A 18 22.71 -25.10 20.66
N LEU A 19 23.34 -24.87 21.82
CA LEU A 19 23.66 -23.51 22.27
C LEU A 19 24.56 -22.77 21.27
N LEU A 20 25.63 -23.43 20.82
CA LEU A 20 26.57 -22.85 19.86
C LEU A 20 25.91 -22.57 18.51
N ALA A 21 25.12 -23.52 17.99
CA ALA A 21 24.41 -23.37 16.72
C ALA A 21 23.38 -22.23 16.78
N GLY A 22 22.58 -22.16 17.83
CA GLY A 22 21.60 -21.08 18.02
C GLY A 22 22.25 -19.71 18.14
N THR A 23 23.36 -19.62 18.89
CA THR A 23 24.12 -18.37 19.05
C THR A 23 24.73 -17.92 17.72
N ALA A 24 25.27 -18.86 16.94
CA ALA A 24 25.82 -18.57 15.62
C ALA A 24 24.75 -18.08 14.65
N LEU A 25 23.56 -18.70 14.64
CA LEU A 25 22.43 -18.25 13.81
C LEU A 25 21.95 -16.84 14.17
N ALA A 26 21.82 -16.54 15.47
CA ALA A 26 21.44 -15.21 15.92
C ALA A 26 22.51 -14.15 15.56
N ALA A 27 23.79 -14.49 15.71
CA ALA A 27 24.90 -13.61 15.32
C ALA A 27 24.91 -13.33 13.81
N LEU A 28 24.63 -14.33 12.97
CA LEU A 28 24.49 -14.16 11.52
C LEU A 28 23.34 -13.22 11.15
N GLY A 29 22.18 -13.36 11.82
CA GLY A 29 21.05 -12.46 11.62
C GLY A 29 21.34 -11.01 12.01
N LEU A 30 22.13 -10.78 13.08
CA LEU A 30 22.57 -9.44 13.48
C LEU A 30 23.63 -8.87 12.54
N ALA A 31 24.58 -9.70 12.10
CA ALA A 31 25.63 -9.28 11.17
C ALA A 31 25.04 -8.84 9.82
N ALA A 32 24.00 -9.52 9.34
CA ALA A 32 23.25 -9.14 8.14
C ALA A 32 22.65 -7.72 8.22
N ASP A 33 22.27 -7.28 9.43
CA ASP A 33 21.76 -5.93 9.66
C ASP A 33 22.87 -4.88 9.54
N VAL A 34 24.01 -5.15 10.19
CA VAL A 34 25.17 -4.24 10.23
C VAL A 34 25.72 -3.98 8.83
N ILE A 35 25.69 -4.98 7.95
CA ILE A 35 26.14 -4.84 6.55
C ILE A 35 25.05 -4.32 5.60
N GLY A 36 23.89 -3.92 6.10
CA GLY A 36 22.82 -3.32 5.32
C GLY A 36 22.13 -4.28 4.35
N VAL A 37 22.19 -5.60 4.60
CA VAL A 37 21.45 -6.59 3.78
C VAL A 37 19.95 -6.56 4.10
N SER A 38 19.60 -6.12 5.30
CA SER A 38 18.23 -5.99 5.83
C SER A 38 17.37 -4.91 5.16
N SER A 39 18.00 -3.89 4.58
CA SER A 39 17.33 -2.77 3.91
C SER A 39 16.79 -3.13 2.52
N ARG A 40 17.09 -4.33 2.00
CA ARG A 40 16.55 -4.82 0.74
C ARG A 40 15.11 -5.33 0.93
N PRO A 41 14.17 -4.94 0.05
CA PRO A 41 12.80 -5.43 0.09
C PRO A 41 12.74 -6.97 0.14
N GLY A 42 11.96 -7.51 1.07
CA GLY A 42 11.77 -8.96 1.25
C GLY A 42 12.82 -9.68 2.09
N ILE A 43 13.97 -9.07 2.40
CA ILE A 43 15.03 -9.73 3.19
C ILE A 43 14.80 -9.57 4.70
N GLY A 44 14.21 -8.46 5.15
CA GLY A 44 13.96 -8.19 6.57
C GLY A 44 13.14 -9.28 7.28
N GLY A 45 12.14 -9.85 6.61
CA GLY A 45 11.34 -10.95 7.16
C GLY A 45 12.15 -12.24 7.36
N LEU A 46 13.00 -12.59 6.40
CA LEU A 46 13.87 -13.76 6.47
C LEU A 46 14.89 -13.62 7.60
N GLN A 47 15.47 -12.43 7.76
CA GLN A 47 16.40 -12.12 8.83
C GLN A 47 15.76 -12.20 10.23
N LEU A 48 14.56 -11.63 10.42
CA LEU A 48 13.81 -11.78 11.67
C LEU A 48 13.53 -13.26 11.98
N GLY A 49 13.21 -14.05 10.96
CA GLY A 49 13.05 -15.50 11.09
C GLY A 49 14.31 -16.22 11.56
N VAL A 50 15.47 -15.90 10.97
CA VAL A 50 16.78 -16.47 11.36
C VAL A 50 17.16 -16.07 12.80
N LEU A 51 16.92 -14.82 13.18
CA LEU A 51 17.16 -14.32 14.55
C LEU A 51 16.28 -15.06 15.57
N ALA A 52 14.98 -15.16 15.31
CA ALA A 52 14.04 -15.84 16.18
C ALA A 52 14.39 -17.33 16.35
N LEU A 53 14.74 -18.00 15.25
CA LEU A 53 15.16 -19.41 15.27
C LEU A 53 16.47 -19.60 16.05
N GLY A 54 17.47 -18.73 15.81
CA GLY A 54 18.74 -18.77 16.53
C GLY A 54 18.55 -18.59 18.04
N ALA A 55 17.77 -17.60 18.46
CA ALA A 55 17.44 -17.35 19.86
C ALA A 55 16.70 -18.53 20.50
N ALA A 56 15.73 -19.12 19.78
CA ALA A 56 14.99 -20.29 20.24
C ALA A 56 15.90 -21.50 20.49
N VAL A 57 16.79 -21.81 19.53
CA VAL A 57 17.74 -22.94 19.62
C VAL A 57 18.78 -22.71 20.73
N ALA A 58 19.27 -21.47 20.89
CA ALA A 58 20.20 -21.12 21.96
C ALA A 58 19.55 -21.28 23.35
N LEU A 59 18.33 -20.75 23.51
CA LEU A 59 17.57 -20.86 24.76
C LEU A 59 17.24 -22.32 25.09
N TRP A 60 16.90 -23.13 24.09
CA TRP A 60 16.66 -24.56 24.25
C TRP A 60 17.90 -25.31 24.78
N GLY A 61 19.08 -25.05 24.19
CA GLY A 61 20.35 -25.63 24.63
C GLY A 61 20.76 -25.19 26.03
N ALA A 62 20.51 -23.92 26.39
CA ALA A 62 20.78 -23.38 27.73
C ALA A 62 19.91 -24.03 28.82
N LEU A 63 18.70 -24.48 28.48
CA LEU A 63 17.73 -25.02 29.42
C LEU A 63 17.78 -26.55 29.58
N GLU A 64 18.70 -27.27 28.92
CA GLU A 64 18.77 -28.74 28.95
C GLU A 64 18.83 -29.36 30.36
N ARG A 65 19.42 -28.65 31.31
CA ARG A 65 19.49 -29.12 32.71
C ARG A 65 18.20 -28.88 33.51
N ARG A 66 17.19 -28.27 32.90
CA ARG A 66 15.92 -27.85 33.53
C ARG A 66 14.74 -28.41 32.73
N PRO A 67 14.40 -29.70 32.86
CA PRO A 67 13.39 -30.36 32.03
C PRO A 67 11.99 -29.74 32.18
N ARG A 68 11.66 -29.15 33.34
CA ARG A 68 10.41 -28.39 33.53
C ARG A 68 10.39 -27.10 32.68
N ALA A 69 11.51 -26.39 32.62
CA ALA A 69 11.64 -25.16 31.82
C ALA A 69 11.60 -25.48 30.33
N GLN A 70 12.27 -26.56 29.88
CA GLN A 70 12.18 -27.01 28.48
C GLN A 70 10.75 -27.35 28.07
N ARG A 71 10.02 -28.11 28.90
CA ARG A 71 8.60 -28.41 28.62
C ARG A 71 7.75 -27.14 28.54
N GLY A 72 7.99 -26.18 29.43
CA GLY A 72 7.31 -24.87 29.37
C GLY A 72 7.61 -24.14 28.06
N LEU A 73 8.89 -24.09 27.67
CA LEU A 73 9.33 -23.45 26.43
C LEU A 73 8.78 -24.14 25.18
N SER A 74 8.75 -25.48 25.13
CA SER A 74 8.10 -26.21 24.02
C SER A 74 6.64 -25.85 23.88
N ARG A 75 5.91 -25.75 25.01
CA ARG A 75 4.49 -25.40 24.99
C ARG A 75 4.27 -23.98 24.46
N ILE A 76 5.14 -23.03 24.83
CA ILE A 76 5.10 -21.67 24.29
C ILE A 76 5.36 -21.69 22.78
N PHE A 77 6.39 -22.39 22.31
CA PHE A 77 6.67 -22.49 20.87
C PHE A 77 5.54 -23.16 20.09
N LEU A 78 4.96 -24.23 20.63
CA LEU A 78 3.80 -24.89 20.02
C LEU A 78 2.59 -23.95 19.98
N LEU A 79 2.33 -23.19 21.04
CA LEU A 79 1.24 -22.21 21.08
C LEU A 79 1.47 -21.10 20.04
N VAL A 80 2.61 -20.43 20.07
CA VAL A 80 2.93 -19.35 19.13
C VAL A 80 2.93 -19.87 17.69
N GLY A 81 3.60 -21.01 17.44
CA GLY A 81 3.67 -21.63 16.12
C GLY A 81 2.29 -22.06 15.60
N SER A 82 1.41 -22.59 16.46
CA SER A 82 0.05 -22.96 16.06
C SER A 82 -0.82 -21.73 15.77
N VAL A 83 -0.68 -20.63 16.53
CA VAL A 83 -1.36 -19.37 16.23
C VAL A 83 -0.90 -18.81 14.88
N TYR A 84 0.41 -18.74 14.64
CA TYR A 84 0.94 -18.28 13.35
C TYR A 84 0.52 -19.18 12.19
N LEU A 85 0.54 -20.50 12.36
CA LEU A 85 0.07 -21.43 11.35
C LEU A 85 -1.42 -21.26 11.09
N ALA A 86 -2.24 -21.09 12.13
CA ALA A 86 -3.67 -20.85 11.98
C ALA A 86 -3.93 -19.54 11.25
N LEU A 87 -3.24 -18.46 11.59
CA LEU A 87 -3.33 -17.18 10.88
C LEU A 87 -2.88 -17.30 9.42
N TRP A 88 -1.79 -18.01 9.16
CA TRP A 88 -1.31 -18.28 7.80
C TRP A 88 -2.29 -19.14 7.00
N LEU A 89 -2.93 -20.12 7.63
CA LEU A 89 -3.98 -20.91 6.99
C LEU A 89 -5.23 -20.08 6.73
N VAL A 90 -5.63 -19.20 7.64
CA VAL A 90 -6.72 -18.24 7.40
C VAL A 90 -6.37 -17.33 6.23
N GLU A 91 -5.16 -16.77 6.20
CA GLU A 91 -4.67 -15.97 5.08
C GLU A 91 -4.72 -16.77 3.77
N LEU A 92 -4.24 -18.03 3.76
CA LEU A 92 -4.26 -18.88 2.57
C LEU A 92 -5.68 -19.26 2.14
N LEU A 93 -6.56 -19.55 3.09
CA LEU A 93 -7.97 -19.87 2.83
C LEU A 93 -8.80 -18.66 2.41
N MET A 94 -8.39 -17.45 2.79
CA MET A 94 -8.96 -16.21 2.28
C MET A 94 -8.36 -15.92 0.90
N ALA A 95 -7.04 -16.03 0.75
CA ALA A 95 -6.31 -15.72 -0.47
C ALA A 95 -6.49 -16.74 -1.61
N TYR A 96 -6.98 -17.95 -1.36
CA TYR A 96 -7.11 -18.98 -2.41
C TYR A 96 -8.46 -18.94 -3.16
N PRO A 97 -9.63 -18.86 -2.49
CA PRO A 97 -10.93 -18.70 -3.14
C PRO A 97 -11.39 -17.24 -3.32
N LEU A 98 -10.89 -16.27 -2.53
CA LEU A 98 -11.29 -14.85 -2.64
C LEU A 98 -10.26 -13.96 -3.36
N ASN A 99 -9.23 -14.56 -3.97
CA ASN A 99 -8.28 -13.82 -4.78
C ASN A 99 -8.45 -14.26 -6.25
N PRO A 100 -9.53 -13.84 -6.93
CA PRO A 100 -9.36 -13.55 -8.35
C PRO A 100 -8.30 -12.47 -8.35
N ARG A 101 -7.02 -12.87 -8.50
CA ARG A 101 -5.81 -12.05 -8.37
C ARG A 101 -6.22 -10.59 -8.46
N VAL A 102 -6.25 -9.83 -7.35
CA VAL A 102 -6.52 -8.39 -7.38
C VAL A 102 -5.67 -7.87 -8.52
N ASN A 103 -6.31 -7.68 -9.67
CA ASN A 103 -5.56 -7.69 -10.91
C ASN A 103 -5.17 -6.24 -10.96
N PHE A 104 -4.03 -5.89 -10.39
CA PHE A 104 -3.59 -4.50 -10.38
C PHE A 104 -3.58 -3.94 -11.81
N LYS A 105 -3.42 -4.83 -12.80
CA LYS A 105 -3.73 -4.56 -14.20
C LYS A 105 -5.20 -4.21 -14.47
N SER A 106 -6.20 -4.98 -14.02
CA SER A 106 -7.60 -4.59 -14.22
C SER A 106 -7.89 -3.20 -13.68
N HIS A 107 -7.34 -2.84 -12.50
CA HIS A 107 -7.52 -1.49 -11.95
C HIS A 107 -7.02 -0.41 -12.93
N ILE A 108 -5.77 -0.51 -13.38
CA ILE A 108 -5.17 0.48 -14.31
C ILE A 108 -5.86 0.43 -15.69
N LEU A 109 -6.15 -0.78 -16.20
CA LEU A 109 -6.82 -1.02 -17.48
C LEU A 109 -8.24 -0.47 -17.51
N SER A 110 -8.98 -0.60 -16.41
CA SER A 110 -10.35 -0.11 -16.29
C SER A 110 -10.45 1.41 -16.39
N LEU A 111 -9.37 2.12 -16.05
CA LEU A 111 -9.28 3.57 -16.11
C LEU A 111 -8.64 4.09 -17.41
N GLN A 112 -8.38 3.23 -18.40
CA GLN A 112 -7.80 3.66 -19.67
C GLN A 112 -8.68 4.73 -20.33
N GLY A 113 -8.06 5.84 -20.70
CA GLY A 113 -8.73 6.96 -21.36
C GLY A 113 -9.48 7.89 -20.41
N MET A 114 -9.48 7.62 -19.10
CA MET A 114 -10.05 8.54 -18.12
C MET A 114 -9.18 9.79 -17.93
N TYR A 115 -7.89 9.71 -18.24
CA TYR A 115 -6.94 10.78 -17.97
C TYR A 115 -6.34 11.37 -19.25
N GLU A 116 -6.01 12.66 -19.19
CA GLU A 116 -5.23 13.39 -20.17
C GLU A 116 -4.17 14.27 -19.48
N VAL A 117 -3.15 14.70 -20.24
CA VAL A 117 -2.11 15.58 -19.71
C VAL A 117 -2.72 16.94 -19.34
N GLY A 118 -2.45 17.41 -18.12
CA GLY A 118 -2.87 18.72 -17.66
C GLY A 118 -1.87 19.82 -18.06
N GLU A 119 -2.37 21.04 -18.30
CA GLU A 119 -1.50 22.18 -18.60
C GLU A 119 -0.78 22.69 -17.34
N ARG A 120 -1.44 22.64 -16.17
CA ARG A 120 -0.90 23.15 -14.89
C ARG A 120 -0.71 22.07 -13.84
N VAL A 121 -1.64 21.10 -13.82
CA VAL A 121 -1.57 19.86 -13.02
C VAL A 121 -0.88 18.76 -13.82
N SER A 122 -0.34 17.73 -13.16
CA SER A 122 0.40 16.67 -13.84
C SER A 122 -0.45 15.87 -14.84
N TYR A 123 -1.72 15.66 -14.52
CA TYR A 123 -2.75 15.05 -15.38
C TYR A 123 -4.12 15.52 -14.89
N ARG A 124 -5.17 15.30 -15.67
CA ARG A 124 -6.57 15.59 -15.27
C ARG A 124 -7.51 14.56 -15.90
N HIS A 125 -8.77 14.51 -15.45
CA HIS A 125 -9.75 13.67 -16.13
C HIS A 125 -10.15 14.24 -17.49
N VAL A 126 -10.45 13.34 -18.43
CA VAL A 126 -11.09 13.68 -19.70
C VAL A 126 -12.54 14.09 -19.42
N ALA A 127 -12.92 15.30 -19.85
CA ALA A 127 -14.27 15.82 -19.69
C ALA A 127 -15.30 14.93 -20.38
N GLY A 128 -16.42 14.64 -19.71
CA GLY A 128 -17.47 13.77 -20.23
C GLY A 128 -17.11 12.28 -20.24
N TYR A 129 -15.98 11.89 -19.65
CA TYR A 129 -15.60 10.48 -19.58
C TYR A 129 -16.68 9.65 -18.87
N THR A 130 -17.00 8.50 -19.47
CA THR A 130 -17.84 7.46 -18.86
C THR A 130 -17.10 6.15 -18.97
N GLY A 131 -17.00 5.43 -17.85
CA GLY A 131 -16.28 4.17 -17.78
C GLY A 131 -16.70 3.35 -16.58
N THR A 132 -15.93 2.32 -16.30
CA THR A 132 -16.13 1.46 -15.14
C THR A 132 -14.80 1.29 -14.46
N PHE A 133 -14.75 1.55 -13.17
CA PHE A 133 -13.63 1.13 -12.33
C PHE A 133 -13.78 -0.34 -11.99
N ASP A 134 -12.72 -1.12 -12.13
CA ASP A 134 -12.70 -2.54 -11.76
C ASP A 134 -11.32 -2.95 -11.23
N ASP A 135 -11.19 -3.09 -9.90
CA ASP A 135 -9.97 -3.60 -9.26
C ASP A 135 -9.99 -5.13 -9.00
N GLY A 136 -11.02 -5.82 -9.50
CA GLY A 136 -11.27 -7.24 -9.29
C GLY A 136 -12.03 -7.56 -8.00
N VAL A 137 -12.25 -6.57 -7.13
CA VAL A 137 -13.04 -6.69 -5.89
C VAL A 137 -14.28 -5.82 -5.96
N VAL A 138 -14.11 -4.58 -6.41
CA VAL A 138 -15.16 -3.58 -6.59
C VAL A 138 -15.24 -3.21 -8.06
N MET A 139 -16.47 -3.25 -8.59
CA MET A 139 -16.81 -2.74 -9.90
C MET A 139 -17.83 -1.62 -9.74
N MET A 140 -17.52 -0.42 -10.21
CA MET A 140 -18.49 0.69 -10.17
C MET A 140 -18.40 1.59 -11.40
N PRO A 141 -19.52 2.17 -11.85
CA PRO A 141 -19.49 3.17 -12.91
C PRO A 141 -18.73 4.42 -12.46
N ILE A 142 -18.00 5.01 -13.40
CA ILE A 142 -17.43 6.35 -13.26
C ILE A 142 -18.06 7.23 -14.33
N GLN A 143 -18.54 8.39 -13.89
CA GLN A 143 -18.96 9.48 -14.76
C GLN A 143 -18.21 10.75 -14.37
N ILE A 144 -17.63 11.40 -15.37
CA ILE A 144 -16.93 12.68 -15.26
C ILE A 144 -17.74 13.71 -16.04
N ASN A 145 -18.03 14.85 -15.42
CA ASN A 145 -18.83 15.91 -16.03
C ASN A 145 -18.06 16.69 -17.10
N HIS A 146 -18.71 17.68 -17.74
CA HIS A 146 -18.07 18.49 -18.79
C HIS A 146 -16.85 19.31 -18.33
N ARG A 147 -16.60 19.41 -17.01
CA ARG A 147 -15.47 20.14 -16.43
C ARG A 147 -14.30 19.26 -16.01
N GLY A 148 -14.42 17.94 -16.19
CA GLY A 148 -13.40 16.99 -15.76
C GLY A 148 -13.50 16.63 -14.27
N ASP A 149 -14.63 16.88 -13.62
CA ASP A 149 -14.87 16.54 -12.21
C ASP A 149 -15.79 15.33 -12.09
N ARG A 150 -15.56 14.49 -11.07
CA ARG A 150 -16.43 13.34 -10.79
C ARG A 150 -17.64 13.80 -9.99
N ASP A 151 -18.48 14.63 -10.59
CA ASP A 151 -19.68 15.17 -9.96
C ASP A 151 -20.85 15.31 -10.93
N ASP A 152 -22.00 15.75 -10.44
CA ASP A 152 -23.09 16.23 -11.28
C ASP A 152 -22.60 17.39 -12.14
N GLU A 153 -23.38 17.67 -13.18
CA GLU A 153 -23.19 18.91 -13.89
C GLU A 153 -23.40 20.10 -12.95
N PRO A 154 -22.44 21.06 -12.91
CA PRO A 154 -22.54 22.19 -12.01
C PRO A 154 -23.84 22.94 -12.30
N ARG A 155 -24.63 23.10 -11.25
CA ARG A 155 -25.92 23.78 -11.36
C ARG A 155 -25.69 25.27 -11.24
N ASP A 156 -26.24 26.02 -12.19
CA ASP A 156 -26.31 27.47 -12.08
C ASP A 156 -27.05 27.83 -10.78
N ASP A 157 -26.37 28.64 -9.97
CA ASP A 157 -26.83 29.37 -8.79
C ASP A 157 -28.21 29.00 -8.22
N HIS A 158 -28.21 28.05 -7.28
CA HIS A 158 -29.18 28.05 -6.20
C HIS A 158 -28.68 28.99 -5.07
N PRO A 159 -29.11 30.26 -5.01
CA PRO A 159 -28.62 31.23 -4.03
C PRO A 159 -28.92 30.84 -2.57
N SER A 160 -29.84 29.89 -2.34
CA SER A 160 -30.22 29.40 -1.02
C SER A 160 -29.34 28.27 -0.47
N ARG A 161 -28.43 27.69 -1.26
CA ARG A 161 -27.59 26.56 -0.81
C ARG A 161 -26.25 27.02 -0.26
N ALA A 162 -25.81 26.40 0.83
CA ALA A 162 -24.43 26.52 1.28
C ALA A 162 -23.53 25.75 0.32
N ARG A 163 -22.53 26.41 -0.26
CA ARG A 163 -21.59 25.79 -1.20
C ARG A 163 -20.32 25.33 -0.50
N LEU A 164 -20.02 24.04 -0.60
CA LEU A 164 -18.86 23.39 -0.01
C LEU A 164 -18.01 22.73 -1.10
N MET A 165 -16.75 23.11 -1.22
CA MET A 165 -15.82 22.46 -2.15
C MET A 165 -15.01 21.40 -1.43
N LEU A 166 -14.91 20.22 -2.01
CA LEU A 166 -14.06 19.14 -1.57
C LEU A 166 -12.87 19.05 -2.51
N VAL A 167 -11.68 18.92 -1.95
CA VAL A 167 -10.43 18.87 -2.72
C VAL A 167 -9.57 17.75 -2.14
N GLY A 168 -8.90 17.00 -3.01
CA GLY A 168 -7.93 16.00 -2.59
C GLY A 168 -7.64 15.01 -3.70
N ASP A 169 -7.45 13.77 -3.31
CA ASP A 169 -6.96 12.69 -4.16
C ASP A 169 -8.05 11.64 -4.44
N SER A 170 -7.66 10.35 -4.53
CA SER A 170 -8.59 9.22 -4.68
C SER A 170 -9.58 9.08 -3.53
N PHE A 171 -9.24 9.53 -2.32
CA PHE A 171 -10.14 9.51 -1.18
C PHE A 171 -11.27 10.51 -1.34
N THR A 172 -10.97 11.69 -1.89
CA THR A 172 -12.00 12.70 -2.22
C THR A 172 -12.86 12.22 -3.37
N PHE A 173 -12.23 11.76 -4.46
CA PHE A 173 -12.87 11.21 -5.66
C PHE A 173 -13.84 10.04 -5.39
N GLY A 174 -13.70 9.38 -4.23
CA GLY A 174 -14.48 8.20 -3.88
C GLY A 174 -14.09 6.97 -4.70
N GLN A 175 -12.78 6.69 -4.81
CA GLN A 175 -12.31 5.45 -5.42
C GLN A 175 -12.90 4.24 -4.65
N GLY A 176 -13.39 3.25 -5.39
CA GLY A 176 -14.12 2.09 -4.86
C GLY A 176 -15.56 2.38 -4.41
N LEU A 177 -16.11 3.59 -4.62
CA LEU A 177 -17.45 3.97 -4.20
C LEU A 177 -18.38 4.20 -5.39
N GLU A 178 -19.62 3.72 -5.26
CA GLU A 178 -20.74 4.15 -6.10
C GLU A 178 -21.09 5.62 -5.82
N ASP A 179 -21.72 6.30 -6.77
CA ASP A 179 -22.03 7.73 -6.66
C ASP A 179 -22.79 8.09 -5.38
N ALA A 180 -23.82 7.31 -5.01
CA ALA A 180 -24.61 7.55 -3.81
C ALA A 180 -23.82 7.41 -2.48
N GLN A 181 -22.63 6.81 -2.53
CA GLN A 181 -21.79 6.56 -1.36
C GLN A 181 -20.68 7.59 -1.19
N ARG A 182 -20.37 8.37 -2.24
CA ARG A 182 -19.33 9.40 -2.20
C ARG A 182 -19.65 10.50 -1.21
N ILE A 183 -18.62 11.16 -0.69
CA ILE A 183 -18.75 12.07 0.45
C ILE A 183 -19.56 13.33 0.10
N ASP A 184 -19.39 13.88 -1.10
CA ASP A 184 -20.22 14.94 -1.70
C ASP A 184 -21.71 14.55 -1.62
N ARG A 185 -22.08 13.38 -2.15
CA ARG A 185 -23.48 12.91 -2.18
C ARG A 185 -24.05 12.65 -0.81
N ARG A 186 -23.23 12.13 0.10
CA ARG A 186 -23.64 11.96 1.50
C ARG A 186 -23.90 13.29 2.20
N ILE A 187 -23.13 14.33 1.92
CA ILE A 187 -23.34 15.69 2.45
C ILE A 187 -24.64 16.28 1.90
N GLU A 188 -24.84 16.23 0.57
CA GLU A 188 -26.06 16.71 -0.07
C GLU A 188 -27.30 16.00 0.49
N HIS A 189 -27.25 14.66 0.57
CA HIS A 189 -28.35 13.84 1.07
C HIS A 189 -28.67 14.15 2.54
N ARG A 190 -27.65 14.16 3.42
CA ARG A 190 -27.86 14.41 4.86
C ARG A 190 -28.31 15.84 5.18
N SER A 191 -27.96 16.80 4.34
CA SER A 191 -28.42 18.19 4.47
C SER A 191 -29.81 18.43 3.86
N GLY A 192 -30.44 17.40 3.27
CA GLY A 192 -31.69 17.58 2.53
C GLY A 192 -31.55 18.52 1.33
N GLY A 193 -30.36 18.56 0.70
CA GLY A 193 -30.03 19.45 -0.42
C GLY A 193 -29.78 20.91 -0.04
N GLN A 194 -29.66 21.23 1.26
CA GLN A 194 -29.30 22.58 1.72
C GLN A 194 -27.82 22.90 1.49
N VAL A 195 -26.97 21.87 1.43
CA VAL A 195 -25.57 21.98 1.07
C VAL A 195 -25.37 21.45 -0.35
N ASP A 196 -24.73 22.25 -1.17
CA ASP A 196 -24.23 21.94 -2.51
C ASP A 196 -22.74 21.62 -2.36
N ALA A 197 -22.42 20.32 -2.28
CA ALA A 197 -21.07 19.83 -2.08
C ALA A 197 -20.48 19.44 -3.44
N TYR A 198 -19.34 20.02 -3.81
CA TYR A 198 -18.74 19.83 -5.12
C TYR A 198 -17.35 19.18 -5.01
N ASP A 199 -17.15 18.05 -5.69
CA ASP A 199 -15.95 17.21 -5.62
C ASP A 199 -14.92 17.55 -6.71
N LEU A 200 -13.73 18.01 -6.29
CA LEU A 200 -12.56 18.23 -7.15
C LEU A 200 -11.47 17.15 -7.00
N GLY A 201 -11.78 16.04 -6.34
CA GLY A 201 -10.87 14.92 -6.14
C GLY A 201 -10.42 14.32 -7.46
N VAL A 202 -9.13 13.99 -7.55
CA VAL A 202 -8.54 13.27 -8.68
C VAL A 202 -7.62 12.19 -8.14
N MET A 203 -7.82 10.95 -8.57
CA MET A 203 -7.03 9.84 -8.05
C MET A 203 -5.54 10.05 -8.30
N GLY A 204 -4.73 9.86 -7.26
CA GLY A 204 -3.27 9.99 -7.32
C GLY A 204 -2.74 11.43 -7.34
N TYR A 205 -3.60 12.44 -7.19
CA TYR A 205 -3.12 13.78 -6.88
C TYR A 205 -2.45 13.81 -5.51
N GLY A 206 -1.42 14.65 -5.37
CA GLY A 206 -1.01 15.14 -4.08
C GLY A 206 -1.33 16.61 -3.88
N SER A 207 -0.98 17.11 -2.69
CA SER A 207 -1.24 18.48 -2.25
C SER A 207 -1.00 19.60 -3.28
N ARG A 208 0.08 19.51 -4.09
CA ARG A 208 0.37 20.49 -5.15
C ARG A 208 -0.73 20.50 -6.23
N ASP A 209 -1.04 19.34 -6.81
CA ASP A 209 -2.00 19.24 -7.91
C ASP A 209 -3.41 19.51 -7.43
N SER A 210 -3.76 19.07 -6.22
CA SER A 210 -5.00 19.45 -5.54
C SER A 210 -5.14 20.98 -5.40
N LEU A 211 -4.08 21.68 -4.99
CA LEU A 211 -4.09 23.15 -4.91
C LEU A 211 -4.22 23.82 -6.28
N LEU A 212 -3.55 23.30 -7.31
CA LEU A 212 -3.65 23.85 -8.66
C LEU A 212 -5.03 23.61 -9.27
N ARG A 213 -5.62 22.43 -9.06
CA ARG A 213 -7.00 22.11 -9.44
C ARG A 213 -7.99 23.07 -8.78
N LEU A 214 -7.84 23.31 -7.48
CA LEU A 214 -8.65 24.31 -6.76
C LEU A 214 -8.56 25.70 -7.42
N ARG A 215 -7.36 26.13 -7.84
CA ARG A 215 -7.16 27.42 -8.52
C ARG A 215 -7.79 27.47 -9.91
N GLU A 216 -7.79 26.36 -10.65
CA GLU A 216 -8.48 26.24 -11.94
C GLU A 216 -10.01 26.27 -11.78
N SER A 217 -10.50 25.84 -10.62
CA SER A 217 -11.93 25.81 -10.30
C SER A 217 -12.50 27.13 -9.78
N ALA A 218 -11.85 28.27 -10.08
CA ALA A 218 -12.31 29.61 -9.67
C ALA A 218 -13.72 29.98 -10.18
N TRP A 219 -14.24 29.23 -11.14
CA TRP A 219 -15.60 29.34 -11.67
C TRP A 219 -16.66 28.93 -10.63
N TRP A 220 -16.33 28.05 -9.68
CA TRP A 220 -17.21 27.66 -8.57
C TRP A 220 -16.67 28.19 -7.25
N ARG A 221 -17.35 29.19 -6.69
CA ARG A 221 -16.94 29.80 -5.42
C ARG A 221 -17.67 29.12 -4.26
N GLY A 222 -17.06 28.06 -3.74
CA GLY A 222 -17.43 27.51 -2.43
C GLY A 222 -17.30 28.57 -1.34
N ARG A 223 -18.23 28.61 -0.39
CA ARG A 223 -18.07 29.40 0.84
C ARG A 223 -17.11 28.73 1.82
N SER A 224 -16.97 27.42 1.71
CA SER A 224 -16.06 26.61 2.50
C SER A 224 -15.35 25.63 1.59
N ILE A 225 -14.07 25.41 1.85
CA ILE A 225 -13.21 24.48 1.11
C ILE A 225 -12.64 23.51 2.13
N TYR A 226 -12.79 22.22 1.87
CA TYR A 226 -12.26 21.15 2.71
C TYR A 226 -11.28 20.33 1.89
N TYR A 227 -10.04 20.27 2.37
CA TYR A 227 -9.04 19.38 1.80
C TYR A 227 -9.07 18.05 2.57
N LEU A 228 -9.44 16.97 1.88
CA LEU A 228 -9.44 15.63 2.46
C LEU A 228 -8.06 15.01 2.24
N PHE A 229 -7.20 15.22 3.22
CA PHE A 229 -5.84 14.73 3.23
C PHE A 229 -5.79 13.23 3.52
N PHE A 230 -4.96 12.50 2.77
CA PHE A 230 -4.64 11.11 3.01
C PHE A 230 -3.12 10.90 3.09
N THR A 231 -2.67 9.78 3.64
CA THR A 231 -1.24 9.61 3.98
C THR A 231 -0.32 9.60 2.75
N ASN A 232 -0.85 9.21 1.58
CA ASN A 232 -0.12 9.25 0.32
C ASN A 232 0.19 10.68 -0.15
N ASP A 233 -0.50 11.73 0.34
CA ASP A 233 -0.14 13.12 0.04
C ASP A 233 1.27 13.50 0.54
N LEU A 234 1.82 12.73 1.49
CA LEU A 234 3.18 12.89 2.00
C LEU A 234 4.23 12.11 1.20
N GLU A 235 3.82 11.27 0.25
CA GLU A 235 4.74 10.49 -0.55
C GLU A 235 5.49 11.40 -1.54
N LEU A 236 6.77 11.11 -1.76
CA LEU A 236 7.60 11.86 -2.71
C LEU A 236 6.98 11.88 -4.12
N SER A 237 6.32 10.80 -4.51
CA SER A 237 5.62 10.68 -5.78
C SER A 237 4.46 11.65 -5.96
N ASN A 238 3.79 12.03 -4.87
CA ASN A 238 2.61 12.90 -4.91
C ASN A 238 2.96 14.36 -4.60
N THR A 239 4.15 14.62 -4.06
CA THR A 239 4.63 15.99 -3.79
C THR A 239 5.39 16.61 -4.95
N HIS A 240 5.83 15.81 -5.94
CA HIS A 240 6.63 16.29 -7.07
C HIS A 240 5.83 16.26 -8.39
N PRO A 241 5.80 17.37 -9.16
CA PRO A 241 5.01 17.47 -10.41
C PRO A 241 5.46 16.49 -11.50
N ASP A 242 6.74 16.12 -11.47
CA ASP A 242 7.35 15.33 -12.54
C ASP A 242 7.32 13.82 -12.29
N HIS A 243 6.50 13.35 -11.33
CA HIS A 243 6.48 11.93 -11.01
C HIS A 243 5.57 11.11 -11.93
N TYR A 244 4.46 11.69 -12.39
CA TYR A 244 3.49 11.02 -13.27
C TYR A 244 3.24 11.80 -14.57
N THR A 245 2.77 11.08 -15.57
CA THR A 245 2.30 11.62 -16.86
C THR A 245 1.20 10.71 -17.41
N VAL A 246 0.54 11.13 -18.49
CA VAL A 246 -0.38 10.27 -19.23
C VAL A 246 0.29 9.71 -20.49
N HIS A 247 0.14 8.42 -20.74
CA HIS A 247 0.54 7.74 -21.98
C HIS A 247 -0.57 6.77 -22.41
N ASP A 248 -1.09 6.93 -23.64
CA ASP A 248 -2.18 6.11 -24.19
C ASP A 248 -3.42 5.98 -23.27
N GLY A 249 -3.73 7.06 -22.56
CA GLY A 249 -4.86 7.14 -21.62
C GLY A 249 -4.59 6.56 -20.24
N PHE A 250 -3.35 6.12 -19.96
CA PHE A 250 -2.92 5.62 -18.66
C PHE A 250 -2.09 6.63 -17.90
N VAL A 251 -2.31 6.76 -16.59
CA VAL A 251 -1.37 7.44 -15.69
C VAL A 251 -0.18 6.53 -15.45
N VAL A 252 1.00 6.97 -15.87
CA VAL A 252 2.26 6.21 -15.78
C VAL A 252 3.34 7.04 -15.09
N PRO A 253 4.31 6.40 -14.41
CA PRO A 253 5.47 7.11 -13.89
C PRO A 253 6.26 7.78 -15.03
N ARG A 254 6.68 9.02 -14.83
CA ARG A 254 7.54 9.73 -15.79
C ARG A 254 9.00 9.27 -15.69
N LEU A 255 9.43 8.96 -14.47
CA LEU A 255 10.80 8.56 -14.15
C LEU A 255 10.84 7.09 -13.70
N ARG A 256 11.87 6.39 -14.15
CA ARG A 256 12.26 5.06 -13.69
C ARG A 256 12.84 5.13 -12.27
N ALA A 257 13.03 3.97 -11.65
CA ALA A 257 13.66 3.85 -10.32
C ALA A 257 15.10 4.44 -10.26
N ASP A 258 15.78 4.55 -11.40
CA ASP A 258 17.11 5.16 -11.51
C ASP A 258 17.08 6.66 -11.87
N GLY A 259 15.89 7.27 -11.87
CA GLY A 259 15.69 8.69 -12.16
C GLY A 259 15.70 9.07 -13.65
N GLN A 260 15.93 8.11 -14.56
CA GLN A 260 15.85 8.38 -16.00
C GLN A 260 14.40 8.40 -16.48
N ALA A 261 14.08 9.26 -17.44
CA ALA A 261 12.75 9.28 -18.03
C ALA A 261 12.46 7.96 -18.79
N TYR A 262 11.22 7.50 -18.75
CA TYR A 262 10.81 6.39 -19.61
C TYR A 262 10.80 6.82 -21.08
N THR A 263 11.30 5.95 -21.97
CA THR A 263 11.05 6.10 -23.41
C THR A 263 9.62 5.68 -23.75
N PRO A 264 9.01 6.17 -24.85
CA PRO A 264 7.69 5.71 -25.26
C PRO A 264 7.60 4.18 -25.37
N GLN A 265 8.62 3.53 -25.95
CA GLN A 265 8.67 2.07 -26.06
C GLN A 265 8.72 1.38 -24.70
N ALA A 266 9.44 1.94 -23.72
CA ALA A 266 9.49 1.41 -22.37
C ALA A 266 8.15 1.55 -21.63
N LEU A 267 7.40 2.64 -21.88
CA LEU A 267 6.04 2.80 -21.36
C LEU A 267 5.08 1.78 -21.98
N THR A 268 5.13 1.57 -23.30
CA THR A 268 4.32 0.54 -23.95
C THR A 268 4.63 -0.86 -23.40
N GLN A 269 5.91 -1.18 -23.16
CA GLN A 269 6.30 -2.45 -22.55
C GLN A 269 5.83 -2.58 -21.10
N LEU A 270 5.90 -1.50 -20.32
CA LEU A 270 5.42 -1.45 -18.93
C LEU A 270 3.91 -1.73 -18.86
N LEU A 271 3.13 -1.19 -19.80
CA LEU A 271 1.68 -1.41 -19.87
C LEU A 271 1.32 -2.83 -20.37
N ALA A 272 2.19 -3.46 -21.15
CA ALA A 272 2.00 -4.83 -21.61
C ALA A 272 2.38 -5.88 -20.54
N SER A 273 3.40 -5.60 -19.71
CA SER A 273 3.95 -6.49 -18.68
C SER A 273 3.03 -6.71 -17.51
#